data_AF-A0A242NXI3-F1
#
_entry.id   AF-A0A242NXI3-F1
#
_cell.length_a   1.000
_cell.length_b   1.000
_cell.length_c   1.000
_cell.angle_alpha   90.00
_cell.angle_beta   90.00
_cell.angle_gamma   90.00
#
_symmetry.space_group_name_H-M   'P 1'
#
loop_
_entity.id
_entity.type
_entity.pdbx_description
1 polymer ?
#
loop_
_entity_poly.entity_id
_entity_poly.type
_entity_poly.pdbx_seq_one_letter_code
_entity_poly.pdbx_strand_id
1 'polypeptide(L)'
;NSPYIILSDGFNPLTDLRQIIGLNFPNGQGGYNWISAWDAGITIKAPPGMHFNQVMSHSVISDGNAHYIPYLYIGDADGDEAGGYVSGYLKATWYENGAQIPYDRLGNELWGCGGPYKLRVEVWDIQANTPYGVPNNRYYGNSWVEYTVIPHNPSICYLRPNDMGDYGGYDGNVFHNFWGFS
;
A
#
# COMPACT_ATOMS: atom_id res chain seq x y z
N ASN A 1 13.93 27.95 -14.73
CA ASN A 1 13.71 26.88 -15.73
C ASN A 1 12.32 26.29 -15.45
N SER A 2 11.93 25.10 -15.94
CA SER A 2 10.70 24.46 -15.42
C SER A 2 11.02 23.80 -14.07
N PRO A 3 10.19 23.97 -13.03
CA PRO A 3 10.45 23.36 -11.74
C PRO A 3 10.35 21.83 -11.83
N TYR A 4 11.06 21.15 -10.93
CA TYR A 4 10.99 19.70 -10.77
C TYR A 4 11.02 19.28 -9.31
N ILE A 5 10.42 18.12 -9.02
CA ILE A 5 10.47 17.51 -7.69
C ILE A 5 11.82 16.81 -7.53
N ILE A 6 12.51 17.03 -6.41
CA ILE A 6 13.69 16.28 -5.99
C ILE A 6 13.23 15.22 -4.97
N LEU A 7 13.70 13.99 -5.16
CA LEU A 7 13.43 12.89 -4.24
C LEU A 7 14.08 13.15 -2.87
N SER A 8 13.70 12.36 -1.88
CA SER A 8 14.24 12.45 -0.51
C SER A 8 15.76 12.23 -0.40
N ASP A 9 16.43 11.82 -1.48
CA ASP A 9 17.89 11.77 -1.55
C ASP A 9 18.55 13.15 -1.75
N GLY A 10 17.77 14.19 -2.08
CA GLY A 10 18.24 15.56 -2.24
C GLY A 10 19.00 15.83 -3.54
N PHE A 11 19.14 14.84 -4.43
CA PHE A 11 19.95 14.98 -5.65
C PHE A 11 19.20 14.57 -6.92
N ASN A 12 18.36 13.53 -6.86
CA ASN A 12 17.75 12.98 -8.06
C ASN A 12 16.37 13.60 -8.33
N PRO A 13 16.13 14.11 -9.55
CA PRO A 13 14.81 14.58 -9.93
C PRO A 13 13.83 13.41 -10.07
N LEU A 14 12.58 13.66 -9.71
CA LEU A 14 11.46 12.77 -9.98
C LEU A 14 11.27 12.66 -11.50
N THR A 15 11.39 11.44 -12.02
CA THR A 15 11.13 11.13 -13.43
C THR A 15 9.87 10.29 -13.60
N ASP A 16 9.48 9.53 -12.58
CA ASP A 16 8.33 8.65 -12.60
C ASP A 16 7.63 8.65 -11.23
N LEU A 17 6.30 8.79 -11.23
CA LEU A 17 5.50 8.78 -10.00
C LEU A 17 5.69 7.50 -9.17
N ARG A 18 6.10 6.38 -9.78
CA ARG A 18 6.43 5.13 -9.08
C ARG A 18 7.56 5.29 -8.05
N GLN A 19 8.41 6.32 -8.17
CA GLN A 19 9.45 6.63 -7.18
C GLN A 19 8.90 7.08 -5.83
N ILE A 20 7.69 7.65 -5.80
CA ILE A 20 7.06 8.17 -4.57
C ILE A 20 5.89 7.31 -4.08
N ILE A 21 5.51 6.27 -4.83
CA ILE A 21 4.41 5.34 -4.50
C ILE A 21 4.89 4.11 -3.72
N GLY A 22 6.20 3.94 -3.54
CA GLY A 22 6.75 2.81 -2.79
C GLY A 22 6.32 2.78 -1.32
N LEU A 23 6.65 1.67 -0.64
CA LEU A 23 6.19 1.35 0.70
C LEU A 23 7.36 1.13 1.67
N ASN A 24 7.28 1.70 2.86
CA ASN A 24 8.00 1.24 4.02
C ASN A 24 7.21 0.10 4.66
N PHE A 25 7.74 -1.12 4.51
CA PHE A 25 7.10 -2.34 4.99
C PHE A 25 7.90 -2.93 6.16
N PRO A 26 7.26 -3.28 7.30
CA PRO A 26 7.94 -3.86 8.45
C PRO A 26 8.74 -5.12 8.08
N ASN A 27 9.99 -5.23 8.57
CA ASN A 27 10.87 -6.37 8.26
C ASN A 27 10.88 -7.48 9.34
N GLY A 28 10.13 -7.29 10.43
CA GLY A 28 10.06 -8.24 11.56
C GLY A 28 11.23 -8.18 12.54
N GLN A 29 12.23 -7.33 12.31
CA GLN A 29 13.39 -7.11 13.18
C GLN A 29 13.38 -5.73 13.86
N GLY A 30 12.22 -5.07 13.87
CA GLY A 30 12.07 -3.70 14.39
C GLY A 30 12.44 -2.61 13.38
N GLY A 31 12.69 -2.96 12.11
CA GLY A 31 12.96 -2.02 11.03
C GLY A 31 11.93 -2.08 9.90
N TYR A 32 12.16 -1.27 8.88
CA TYR A 32 11.36 -1.21 7.66
C TYR A 32 12.25 -1.46 6.44
N ASN A 33 11.70 -2.14 5.45
CA ASN A 33 12.30 -2.27 4.13
C ASN A 33 11.49 -1.44 3.14
N TRP A 34 12.18 -0.68 2.29
CA TRP A 34 11.54 0.02 1.18
C TRP A 34 11.21 -0.98 0.07
N ILE A 35 9.94 -1.05 -0.29
CA ILE A 35 9.43 -1.83 -1.42
C ILE A 35 9.04 -0.85 -2.52
N SER A 36 9.73 -0.96 -3.63
CA SER A 36 9.50 -0.11 -4.79
C SER A 36 8.15 -0.40 -5.46
N ALA A 37 7.54 0.60 -6.10
CA ALA A 37 6.36 0.38 -6.93
C ALA A 37 6.65 -0.45 -8.20
N TRP A 38 7.91 -0.61 -8.60
CA TRP A 38 8.31 -1.56 -9.64
C TRP A 38 8.18 -3.02 -9.20
N ASP A 39 8.22 -3.28 -7.88
CA ASP A 39 8.12 -4.61 -7.29
C ASP A 39 6.69 -5.00 -6.92
N ALA A 40 5.69 -4.19 -7.28
CA ALA A 40 4.30 -4.40 -6.83
C ALA A 40 3.64 -5.67 -7.38
N GLY A 41 4.19 -6.26 -8.45
CA GLY A 41 3.78 -7.57 -8.95
C GLY A 41 4.27 -8.76 -8.11
N ILE A 42 5.11 -8.52 -7.10
CA ILE A 42 5.66 -9.54 -6.22
C ILE A 42 4.78 -9.70 -4.98
N THR A 43 4.53 -10.94 -4.59
CA THR A 43 3.85 -11.25 -3.33
C THR A 43 4.78 -10.97 -2.15
N ILE A 44 4.34 -10.12 -1.22
CA ILE A 44 5.10 -9.73 -0.03
C ILE A 44 4.63 -10.57 1.16
N LYS A 45 5.56 -11.20 1.88
CA LYS A 45 5.24 -11.92 3.11
C LYS A 45 5.32 -10.99 4.32
N ALA A 46 4.22 -10.87 5.06
CA ALA A 46 4.18 -10.12 6.31
C ALA A 46 5.04 -10.78 7.40
N PRO A 47 5.76 -10.00 8.24
CA PRO A 47 6.36 -10.53 9.46
C PRO A 47 5.29 -10.93 10.50
N PRO A 48 5.65 -11.75 11.50
CA PRO A 48 4.75 -12.10 12.60
C PRO A 48 4.28 -10.85 13.37
N GLY A 49 3.02 -10.80 13.81
CA GLY A 49 2.55 -9.69 14.64
C GLY A 49 2.31 -8.38 13.89
N MET A 50 2.33 -8.39 12.56
CA MET A 50 2.22 -7.17 11.75
C MET A 50 0.79 -6.60 11.76
N HIS A 51 0.66 -5.31 12.04
CA HIS A 51 -0.60 -4.57 11.92
C HIS A 51 -0.67 -3.80 10.60
N PHE A 52 -1.87 -3.55 10.07
CA PHE A 52 -2.06 -2.85 8.80
C PHE A 52 -1.49 -1.42 8.84
N ASN A 53 -1.76 -0.70 9.93
CA ASN A 53 -1.35 0.69 10.13
C ASN A 53 0.18 0.89 10.29
N GLN A 54 0.97 -0.18 10.36
CA GLN A 54 2.42 -0.11 10.38
C GLN A 54 3.01 0.12 8.99
N VAL A 55 2.27 -0.17 7.92
CA VAL A 55 2.75 0.10 6.55
C VAL A 55 2.52 1.56 6.19
N MET A 56 3.55 2.18 5.63
CA MET A 56 3.51 3.58 5.21
C MET A 56 4.00 3.71 3.77
N SER A 57 3.44 4.63 3.00
CA SER A 57 3.98 5.03 1.69
C SER A 57 4.53 6.44 1.81
N HIS A 58 5.84 6.62 1.64
CA HIS A 58 6.51 7.92 1.79
C HIS A 58 6.10 8.71 3.06
N SER A 59 6.04 8.01 4.20
CA SER A 59 5.60 8.53 5.53
C SER A 59 4.10 8.81 5.69
N VAL A 60 3.29 8.54 4.67
CA VAL A 60 1.83 8.53 4.78
C VAL A 60 1.37 7.18 5.28
N ILE A 61 0.57 7.18 6.34
CA ILE A 61 -0.03 5.98 6.91
C ILE A 61 -1.01 5.34 5.93
N SER A 62 -1.07 4.01 5.91
CA SER A 62 -2.02 3.26 5.07
C SER A 62 -3.42 3.20 5.66
N ASP A 63 -4.02 4.38 5.88
CA ASP A 63 -5.32 4.54 6.55
C ASP A 63 -6.53 4.60 5.61
N GLY A 64 -6.30 4.55 4.30
CA GLY A 64 -7.33 4.72 3.30
C GLY A 64 -7.83 6.17 3.16
N ASN A 65 -7.15 7.16 3.73
CA ASN A 65 -7.42 8.58 3.52
C ASN A 65 -6.34 9.22 2.65
N ALA A 66 -6.69 10.32 1.99
CA ALA A 66 -5.75 11.11 1.21
C ALA A 66 -4.97 12.05 2.13
N HIS A 67 -3.64 12.01 2.03
CA HIS A 67 -2.74 12.88 2.77
C HIS A 67 -1.84 13.65 1.82
N TYR A 68 -1.41 14.84 2.22
CA TYR A 68 -0.34 15.55 1.50
C TYR A 68 0.96 14.76 1.60
N ILE A 69 1.75 14.76 0.53
CA ILE A 69 3.02 14.04 0.51
C ILE A 69 4.08 14.86 1.23
N PRO A 70 4.58 14.41 2.39
CA PRO A 70 5.57 15.16 3.15
C PRO A 70 6.98 14.94 2.55
N TYR A 71 7.91 15.85 2.83
CA TYR A 71 9.35 15.70 2.54
C TYR A 71 9.77 15.59 1.07
N LEU A 72 8.96 16.13 0.14
CA LEU A 72 9.39 16.36 -1.24
C LEU A 72 9.98 17.77 -1.38
N TYR A 73 11.13 17.86 -2.05
CA TYR A 73 11.81 19.12 -2.30
C TYR A 73 11.54 19.59 -3.73
N ILE A 74 11.66 20.89 -3.96
CA ILE A 74 11.65 21.46 -5.30
C ILE A 74 13.07 21.86 -5.68
N GLY A 75 13.42 21.55 -6.91
CA GLY A 75 14.59 22.10 -7.59
C GLY A 75 14.18 22.91 -8.80
N ASP A 76 15.02 23.89 -9.10
CA ASP A 76 15.11 24.51 -10.41
C ASP A 76 16.59 24.63 -10.81
N ALA A 77 16.89 24.66 -12.11
CA ALA A 77 18.27 24.65 -12.61
C ALA A 77 18.98 26.01 -12.46
N ASP A 78 18.25 27.09 -12.17
CA ASP A 78 18.71 28.47 -12.09
C ASP A 78 18.45 29.17 -10.73
N GLY A 79 18.00 28.43 -9.71
CA GLY A 79 17.87 28.97 -8.34
C GLY A 79 16.48 29.54 -7.99
N ASP A 80 15.49 29.37 -8.87
CA ASP A 80 14.13 29.88 -8.71
C ASP A 80 13.24 29.00 -7.79
N GLU A 81 13.82 28.01 -7.09
CA GLU A 81 13.10 27.15 -6.14
C GLU A 81 12.57 27.90 -4.91
N ALA A 82 13.07 29.11 -4.64
CA ALA A 82 12.68 29.91 -3.48
C ALA A 82 11.16 30.18 -3.45
N GLY A 83 10.48 29.61 -2.45
CA GLY A 83 9.02 29.71 -2.30
C GLY A 83 8.23 28.70 -3.12
N GLY A 84 8.88 27.76 -3.79
CA GLY A 84 8.23 26.63 -4.44
C GLY A 84 7.67 25.62 -3.45
N TYR A 85 6.60 24.92 -3.86
CA TYR A 85 6.01 23.83 -3.09
C TYR A 85 5.49 22.72 -3.99
N VAL A 86 5.58 21.49 -3.50
CA VAL A 86 4.93 20.33 -4.11
C VAL A 86 3.50 20.26 -3.62
N SER A 87 2.56 20.00 -4.52
CA SER A 87 1.20 19.65 -4.13
C SER A 87 0.75 18.35 -4.77
N GLY A 88 -0.36 17.83 -4.23
CA GLY A 88 -0.95 16.55 -4.60
C GLY A 88 -1.13 15.69 -3.36
N TYR A 89 -1.74 14.54 -3.57
CA TYR A 89 -2.18 13.66 -2.49
C TYR A 89 -1.67 12.24 -2.70
N LEU A 90 -1.42 11.55 -1.60
CA LEU A 90 -1.18 10.13 -1.57
C LEU A 90 -2.19 9.45 -0.64
N LYS A 91 -2.70 8.30 -1.05
CA LYS A 91 -3.58 7.46 -0.26
C LYS A 91 -3.13 6.02 -0.39
N ALA A 92 -3.04 5.34 0.75
CA ALA A 92 -2.75 3.92 0.80
C ALA A 92 -3.94 3.21 1.45
N THR A 93 -4.59 2.32 0.70
CA THR A 93 -5.85 1.66 1.08
C THR A 93 -5.68 0.15 1.12
N TRP A 94 -6.03 -0.46 2.25
CA TRP A 94 -6.05 -1.90 2.42
C TRP A 94 -7.35 -2.53 1.97
N TYR A 95 -7.24 -3.71 1.38
CA TYR A 95 -8.36 -4.56 0.97
C TYR A 95 -8.14 -5.98 1.47
N GLU A 96 -9.22 -6.61 1.93
CA GLU A 96 -9.32 -8.02 2.31
C GLU A 96 -10.41 -8.64 1.44
N ASN A 97 -10.09 -9.68 0.66
CA ASN A 97 -11.07 -10.33 -0.24
C ASN A 97 -11.76 -9.37 -1.21
N GLY A 98 -11.08 -8.30 -1.62
CA GLY A 98 -11.61 -7.27 -2.51
C GLY A 98 -12.49 -6.21 -1.80
N ALA A 99 -12.79 -6.36 -0.51
CA ALA A 99 -13.47 -5.35 0.28
C ALA A 99 -12.44 -4.46 1.00
N GLN A 100 -12.67 -3.14 1.01
CA GLN A 100 -11.80 -2.22 1.73
C GLN A 100 -11.85 -2.52 3.24
N ILE A 101 -10.68 -2.58 3.88
CA ILE A 101 -10.58 -2.69 5.33
C ILE A 101 -10.92 -1.32 5.95
N PRO A 102 -11.90 -1.25 6.86
CA PRO A 102 -12.29 0.01 7.48
C PRO A 102 -11.23 0.47 8.50
N TYR A 103 -11.20 1.77 8.76
CA TYR A 103 -10.16 2.42 9.57
C TYR A 103 -9.99 1.80 10.97
N ASP A 104 -11.10 1.45 11.62
CA ASP A 104 -11.14 0.82 12.94
C ASP A 104 -10.48 -0.56 12.98
N ARG A 105 -10.40 -1.26 11.84
CA ARG A 105 -9.71 -2.56 11.71
C ARG A 105 -8.23 -2.45 11.37
N LEU A 106 -7.72 -1.26 11.03
CA LEU A 106 -6.31 -1.10 10.65
C LEU A 106 -5.33 -1.27 11.81
N GLY A 107 -5.82 -1.10 13.04
CA GLY A 107 -5.07 -1.40 14.26
C GLY A 107 -4.99 -2.89 14.57
N ASN A 108 -5.61 -3.77 13.77
CA ASN A 108 -5.54 -5.22 13.99
C ASN A 108 -4.35 -5.85 13.26
N GLU A 109 -3.91 -6.99 13.78
CA GLU A 109 -2.90 -7.82 13.13
C GLU A 109 -3.44 -8.41 11.81
N LEU A 110 -2.56 -8.58 10.82
CA LEU A 110 -2.84 -9.33 9.60
C LEU A 110 -3.17 -10.79 9.96
N TRP A 111 -4.46 -11.12 9.90
CA TRP A 111 -4.94 -12.42 10.30
C TRP A 111 -4.60 -13.50 9.26
N GLY A 112 -4.06 -14.63 9.72
CA GLY A 112 -3.66 -15.78 8.88
C GLY A 112 -4.79 -16.44 8.08
N CYS A 113 -6.03 -16.28 8.54
CA CYS A 113 -7.24 -16.80 7.91
C CYS A 113 -7.90 -15.83 6.91
N GLY A 114 -7.47 -14.57 6.93
CA GLY A 114 -8.00 -13.55 6.06
C GLY A 114 -7.22 -13.45 4.75
N GLY A 115 -7.65 -12.50 3.92
CA GLY A 115 -7.08 -12.27 2.60
C GLY A 115 -7.69 -13.13 1.49
N PRO A 116 -7.24 -12.96 0.23
CA PRO A 116 -6.03 -12.23 -0.17
C PRO A 116 -6.05 -10.77 0.25
N TYR A 117 -4.94 -10.31 0.84
CA TYR A 117 -4.77 -8.92 1.22
C TYR A 117 -4.11 -8.16 0.08
N LYS A 118 -4.67 -6.99 -0.21
CA LYS A 118 -4.12 -6.07 -1.20
C LYS A 118 -3.94 -4.70 -0.59
N LEU A 119 -2.80 -4.09 -0.81
CA LEU A 119 -2.56 -2.69 -0.46
C LEU A 119 -2.47 -1.90 -1.75
N ARG A 120 -3.43 -1.01 -1.99
CA ARG A 120 -3.39 -0.09 -3.11
C ARG A 120 -2.83 1.24 -2.65
N VAL A 121 -1.78 1.71 -3.33
CA VAL A 121 -1.22 3.05 -3.12
C VAL A 121 -1.51 3.88 -4.36
N GLU A 122 -2.08 5.07 -4.16
CA GLU A 122 -2.54 5.96 -5.21
C GLU A 122 -2.00 7.36 -4.94
N VAL A 123 -1.60 8.05 -6.00
CA VAL A 123 -1.22 9.46 -5.97
C VAL A 123 -2.02 10.26 -6.99
N TRP A 124 -2.42 11.47 -6.59
CA TRP A 124 -3.19 12.38 -7.44
C TRP A 124 -2.66 13.80 -7.44
N ASP A 125 -2.85 14.45 -8.58
CA ASP A 125 -2.59 15.86 -8.84
C ASP A 125 -1.20 16.29 -8.40
N ILE A 126 -0.22 15.43 -8.68
CA ILE A 126 1.17 15.66 -8.32
C ILE A 126 1.74 16.75 -9.22
N GLN A 127 2.20 17.83 -8.60
CA GLN A 127 2.78 18.96 -9.30
C GLN A 127 3.87 19.64 -8.49
N ALA A 128 4.92 20.08 -9.19
CA ALA A 128 5.88 21.04 -8.67
C ALA A 128 5.44 22.45 -9.06
N ASN A 129 5.41 23.38 -8.11
CA ASN A 129 5.09 24.78 -8.36
C ASN A 129 6.23 25.66 -7.89
N THR A 130 6.60 26.67 -8.69
CA THR A 130 7.49 27.76 -8.28
C THR A 130 6.85 29.10 -8.57
N PRO A 131 7.21 30.17 -7.84
CA PRO A 131 6.73 31.51 -8.14
C PRO A 131 7.32 32.10 -9.42
N TYR A 132 8.55 31.70 -9.76
CA TYR A 132 9.37 32.37 -10.79
C TYR A 132 9.76 31.48 -11.99
N GLY A 133 9.52 30.16 -11.91
CA GLY A 133 9.83 29.24 -13.01
C GLY A 133 9.06 29.55 -14.29
N VAL A 134 9.59 29.12 -15.43
CA VAL A 134 8.94 29.26 -16.75
C VAL A 134 8.97 27.92 -17.49
N PRO A 135 7.84 27.21 -17.61
CA PRO A 135 6.56 27.45 -16.93
C PRO A 135 6.71 27.37 -15.40
N ASN A 136 5.82 28.03 -14.67
CA ASN A 136 5.88 28.13 -13.20
C ASN A 136 5.38 26.86 -12.48
N ASN A 137 4.93 25.87 -13.24
CA ASN A 137 4.52 24.59 -12.72
C ASN A 137 4.94 23.44 -13.65
N ARG A 138 5.00 22.26 -13.05
CA ARG A 138 5.18 21.00 -13.77
C ARG A 138 4.24 19.97 -13.21
N TYR A 139 3.28 19.53 -14.04
CA TYR A 139 2.33 18.50 -13.69
C TYR A 139 2.89 17.11 -14.01
N TYR A 140 2.82 16.20 -13.04
CA TYR A 140 3.28 14.81 -13.16
C TYR A 140 2.13 13.82 -13.31
N GLY A 141 0.89 14.23 -13.00
CA GLY A 141 -0.29 13.39 -13.18
C GLY A 141 -0.67 12.57 -11.97
N ASN A 142 -1.37 11.48 -12.27
CA ASN A 142 -1.92 10.53 -11.32
C ASN A 142 -1.30 9.15 -11.60
N SER A 143 -1.10 8.36 -10.57
CA SER A 143 -0.61 6.99 -10.72
C SER A 143 -1.05 6.14 -9.53
N TRP A 144 -1.08 4.83 -9.72
CA TRP A 144 -1.43 3.90 -8.66
C TRP A 144 -0.70 2.58 -8.84
N VAL A 145 -0.57 1.86 -7.74
CA VAL A 145 -0.01 0.51 -7.72
C VAL A 145 -0.71 -0.33 -6.67
N GLU A 146 -0.71 -1.64 -6.85
CA GLU A 146 -1.34 -2.59 -5.94
C GLU A 146 -0.33 -3.66 -5.55
N TYR A 147 -0.16 -3.87 -4.25
CA TYR A 147 0.71 -4.87 -3.67
C TYR A 147 -0.10 -6.02 -3.10
N THR A 148 0.31 -7.26 -3.40
CA THR A 148 -0.30 -8.45 -2.80
C THR A 148 0.48 -8.85 -1.56
N VAL A 149 -0.21 -8.95 -0.41
CA VAL A 149 0.41 -9.29 0.88
C VAL A 149 -0.17 -10.60 1.39
N ILE A 150 0.71 -11.50 1.80
CA ILE A 150 0.33 -12.75 2.47
C ILE A 150 0.71 -12.69 3.96
N PRO A 151 -0.15 -13.17 4.87
CA PRO A 151 0.15 -13.21 6.30
C PRO A 151 1.33 -14.15 6.59
N HIS A 152 1.98 -14.00 7.74
CA HIS A 152 3.14 -14.80 8.12
C HIS A 152 2.83 -16.31 8.17
N ASN A 153 1.70 -16.64 8.80
CA ASN A 153 1.16 -17.98 8.96
C ASN A 153 -0.19 -18.06 8.25
N PRO A 154 -0.22 -18.27 6.91
CA PRO A 154 -1.47 -18.47 6.20
C PRO A 154 -2.08 -19.80 6.63
N SER A 155 -3.37 -19.76 6.99
CA SER A 155 -4.13 -20.93 7.43
C SER A 155 -5.41 -21.07 6.62
N ILE A 156 -5.80 -22.30 6.30
CA ILE A 156 -7.11 -22.59 5.70
C ILE A 156 -8.12 -22.58 6.83
N CYS A 157 -8.90 -21.50 6.95
CA CYS A 157 -9.84 -21.35 8.07
C CYS A 157 -11.30 -21.50 7.65
N TYR A 158 -11.59 -21.36 6.37
CA TYR A 158 -12.92 -21.61 5.81
C TYR A 158 -12.79 -22.41 4.52
N LEU A 159 -13.22 -23.66 4.56
CA LEU A 159 -13.59 -24.39 3.35
C LEU A 159 -15.08 -24.12 3.16
N ARG A 160 -15.46 -23.35 2.13
CA ARG A 160 -16.85 -23.35 1.69
C ARG A 160 -16.99 -24.54 0.76
N PRO A 161 -17.71 -25.62 1.14
CA PRO A 161 -18.03 -26.67 0.20
C PRO A 161 -18.78 -26.04 -0.97
N ASN A 162 -18.36 -26.34 -2.19
CA ASN A 162 -19.15 -26.00 -3.37
C ASN A 162 -20.50 -26.73 -3.25
N ASP A 163 -21.61 -26.06 -3.59
CA ASP A 163 -23.00 -26.51 -3.42
C ASP A 163 -23.17 -28.01 -3.13
N MET A 164 -23.46 -28.36 -1.88
CA MET A 164 -23.97 -29.70 -1.52
C MET A 164 -25.47 -29.78 -1.84
N GLY A 165 -25.87 -29.32 -3.03
CA GLY A 165 -27.27 -29.24 -3.47
C GLY A 165 -27.91 -30.60 -3.78
N ASP A 166 -27.14 -31.70 -3.73
CA ASP A 166 -27.65 -33.03 -4.01
C ASP A 166 -27.07 -34.08 -3.07
N TYR A 167 -27.51 -34.06 -1.81
CA TYR A 167 -27.55 -35.26 -0.99
C TYR A 167 -28.99 -35.51 -0.55
N GLY A 168 -29.82 -35.93 -1.51
CA GLY A 168 -30.98 -36.77 -1.24
C GLY A 168 -30.51 -38.11 -0.70
N GLY A 169 -30.05 -38.13 0.55
CA GLY A 169 -29.54 -39.32 1.21
C GLY A 169 -28.97 -38.95 2.57
N TYR A 170 -29.83 -38.86 3.57
CA TYR A 170 -29.42 -38.84 4.97
C TYR A 170 -28.61 -40.11 5.27
N ASP A 171 -27.28 -40.04 5.18
CA ASP A 171 -26.41 -41.01 5.85
C ASP A 171 -25.99 -40.41 7.20
N GLY A 172 -26.61 -40.92 8.27
CA GLY A 172 -26.42 -40.46 9.65
C GLY A 172 -25.01 -40.70 10.22
N ASN A 173 -24.07 -41.21 9.42
CA ASN A 173 -22.74 -41.57 9.87
C ASN A 173 -21.63 -40.56 9.53
N VAL A 174 -21.91 -39.50 8.77
CA VAL A 174 -20.84 -38.57 8.31
C VAL A 174 -20.34 -37.64 9.42
N PHE A 175 -21.14 -37.40 10.48
CA PHE A 175 -20.77 -36.50 11.59
C PHE A 175 -20.50 -37.20 12.92
N HIS A 176 -20.43 -38.54 12.95
CA HIS A 176 -20.25 -39.31 14.19
C HIS A 176 -18.84 -39.86 14.43
N ASN A 177 -17.82 -39.38 13.71
CA ASN A 177 -16.43 -39.63 14.10
C ASN A 177 -15.80 -38.39 14.72
N PHE A 178 -15.96 -38.34 16.04
CA PHE A 178 -15.36 -37.41 16.99
C PHE A 178 -13.84 -37.62 17.13
N TRP A 179 -13.08 -37.67 16.03
CA TRP A 179 -11.61 -37.76 16.09
C TRP A 179 -10.97 -37.12 14.86
N GLY A 180 -10.27 -36.00 15.06
CA GLY A 180 -9.15 -35.63 14.21
C GLY A 180 -9.04 -34.17 13.79
N PHE A 181 -8.62 -33.30 14.70
CA PHE A 181 -7.55 -32.33 14.42
C PHE A 181 -6.69 -32.25 15.68
N SER A 182 -5.51 -32.86 15.64
CA SER A 182 -4.41 -32.64 16.59
C SER A 182 -3.42 -31.67 15.98
#